data_AF-A0A8D8JAJ3-F1
#
_entry.id   AF-A0A8D8JAJ3-F1
#
_cell.length_a   1.000
_cell.length_b   1.000
_cell.length_c   1.000
_cell.angle_alpha   90.00
_cell.angle_beta   90.00
_cell.angle_gamma   90.00
#
_symmetry.space_group_name_H-M   'P 1'
#
loop_
_entity.id
_entity.type
_entity.pdbx_description
1 polymer ?
#
loop_
_entity_poly.entity_id
_entity_poly.type
_entity_poly.pdbx_seq_one_letter_code
_entity_poly.pdbx_strand_id
1 'polypeptide(L)'
;TDLFHLLESTDNKGFPTILGHEAAGVVESVGPGVTEFKPGDKVIPNSGCQCRECKFCKSPRTNLCERSWVNDHIEYMSYPKTSFTCRGKPILQFTNTGTLAEYIVIRQIYVVKIDDDA
;
A
#
# COMPACT_ATOMS: atom_id res chain seq x y z
N THR A 1 -7.98 -0.11 -11.05
CA THR A 1 -9.11 -0.12 -10.10
C THR A 1 -9.37 -1.55 -9.67
N ASP A 2 -10.13 -1.75 -8.59
CA ASP A 2 -10.43 -3.10 -8.09
C ASP A 2 -11.16 -3.97 -9.12
N LEU A 3 -12.22 -3.42 -9.75
CA LEU A 3 -12.98 -4.13 -10.77
C LEU A 3 -12.15 -4.45 -12.01
N PHE A 4 -11.29 -3.52 -12.45
CA PHE A 4 -10.38 -3.79 -13.56
C PHE A 4 -9.45 -4.96 -13.26
N HIS A 5 -8.83 -4.99 -12.07
CA HIS A 5 -7.95 -6.10 -11.69
C HIS A 5 -8.71 -7.43 -11.57
N LEU A 6 -9.95 -7.39 -11.07
CA LEU A 6 -10.77 -8.57 -10.87
C LEU A 6 -11.37 -9.15 -12.17
N LEU A 7 -11.79 -8.30 -13.10
CA LEU A 7 -12.65 -8.69 -14.22
C LEU A 7 -11.99 -8.54 -15.60
N GLU A 8 -11.04 -7.62 -15.74
CA GLU A 8 -10.49 -7.21 -17.04
C GLU A 8 -9.01 -7.56 -17.20
N SER A 9 -8.26 -7.64 -16.09
CA SER A 9 -6.85 -8.06 -16.10
C SER A 9 -6.71 -9.47 -16.66
N THR A 10 -5.84 -9.62 -17.65
CA THR A 10 -5.52 -10.93 -18.24
C THR A 10 -4.41 -11.67 -17.50
N ASP A 11 -3.72 -11.00 -16.57
CA ASP A 11 -2.66 -11.61 -15.76
C ASP A 11 -3.23 -12.19 -14.45
N ASN A 12 -3.05 -13.50 -14.27
CA ASN A 12 -3.50 -14.24 -13.09
C ASN A 12 -2.45 -14.29 -11.96
N LYS A 13 -1.23 -13.77 -12.18
CA LYS A 13 -0.16 -13.77 -11.16
C LYS A 13 -0.51 -12.96 -9.92
N GLY A 14 -1.41 -11.98 -10.06
CA GLY A 14 -1.91 -11.16 -8.95
C GLY A 14 -2.89 -11.85 -8.00
N PHE A 15 -3.16 -13.16 -8.14
CA PHE A 15 -4.12 -13.89 -7.30
C PHE A 15 -3.48 -15.05 -6.51
N PRO A 16 -3.98 -15.35 -5.30
CA PRO A 16 -5.06 -14.68 -4.56
C PRO A 16 -4.60 -13.33 -3.97
N THR A 17 -5.53 -12.36 -3.86
CA THR A 17 -5.25 -11.01 -3.33
C THR A 17 -6.42 -10.46 -2.51
N ILE A 18 -6.11 -9.57 -1.56
CA ILE A 18 -7.09 -8.69 -0.92
C ILE A 18 -7.13 -7.39 -1.73
N LEU A 19 -8.29 -7.07 -2.30
CA LEU A 19 -8.54 -5.83 -3.03
C LEU A 19 -8.71 -4.63 -2.07
N GLY A 20 -8.97 -3.46 -2.63
CA GLY A 20 -9.17 -2.21 -1.91
C GLY A 20 -7.91 -1.37 -1.89
N HIS A 21 -8.05 -0.10 -2.24
CA HIS A 21 -6.97 0.87 -2.31
C HIS A 21 -7.37 2.28 -1.89
N GLU A 22 -8.60 2.43 -1.40
CA GLU A 22 -9.20 3.69 -0.96
C GLU A 22 -9.83 3.46 0.41
N ALA A 23 -9.20 3.99 1.46
CA ALA A 23 -9.67 3.89 2.84
C ALA A 23 -9.03 4.98 3.71
N ALA A 24 -9.58 5.13 4.91
CA ALA A 24 -8.95 5.83 6.03
C ALA A 24 -8.96 4.88 7.24
N GLY A 25 -8.03 5.09 8.17
CA GLY A 25 -7.91 4.25 9.34
C GLY A 25 -7.13 4.91 10.46
N VAL A 26 -6.86 4.13 11.49
CA VAL A 26 -6.09 4.55 12.67
C VAL A 26 -4.90 3.63 12.81
N VAL A 27 -3.73 4.18 13.10
CA VAL A 27 -2.53 3.39 13.37
C VAL A 27 -2.76 2.56 14.63
N GLU A 28 -2.64 1.24 14.53
CA GLU A 28 -2.70 0.32 15.67
C GLU A 28 -1.31 0.16 16.31
N SER A 29 -0.30 -0.15 15.51
CA SER A 29 1.10 -0.31 15.94
C SER A 29 2.09 0.08 14.83
N VAL A 30 3.36 0.24 15.19
CA VAL A 30 4.44 0.60 14.26
C VAL A 30 5.64 -0.34 14.40
N GLY A 31 6.30 -0.63 13.28
CA GLY A 31 7.51 -1.45 13.24
C GLY A 31 8.77 -0.70 13.71
N PRO A 32 9.87 -1.42 13.97
CA PRO A 32 11.14 -0.81 14.36
C PRO A 32 11.62 0.23 13.36
N GLY A 33 12.08 1.39 13.85
CA GLY A 33 12.63 2.48 13.03
C GLY A 33 11.60 3.43 12.42
N VAL A 34 10.30 3.19 12.59
CA VAL A 34 9.25 4.15 12.25
C VAL A 34 9.23 5.27 13.29
N THR A 35 9.27 6.52 12.82
CA THR A 35 9.31 7.72 13.70
C THR A 35 8.24 8.75 13.37
N GLU A 36 7.66 8.70 12.17
CA GLU A 36 6.64 9.66 11.70
C GLU A 36 5.22 9.34 12.18
N PHE A 37 4.99 8.10 12.64
CA PHE A 37 3.67 7.58 13.03
C PHE A 37 3.70 6.99 14.44
N LYS A 38 2.56 7.05 15.13
CA LYS A 38 2.34 6.38 16.43
C LYS A 38 0.91 5.84 16.53
N PRO A 39 0.63 4.87 17.42
CA PRO A 39 -0.72 4.40 17.69
C PRO A 39 -1.70 5.55 17.95
N GLY A 40 -2.89 5.46 17.35
CA GLY A 40 -3.94 6.48 17.45
C GLY A 40 -3.92 7.55 16.36
N ASP A 41 -2.85 7.70 15.59
CA ASP A 41 -2.82 8.65 14.47
C ASP A 41 -3.85 8.27 13.40
N LYS A 42 -4.67 9.23 12.95
CA LYS A 42 -5.52 9.08 11.76
C LYS A 42 -4.66 9.10 10.50
N VAL A 43 -4.90 8.14 9.60
CA VAL A 43 -4.07 7.95 8.40
C VAL A 43 -4.89 7.54 7.18
N ILE A 44 -4.34 7.84 6.00
CA ILE A 44 -4.81 7.35 4.71
C ILE A 44 -3.69 6.51 4.07
N PRO A 45 -3.93 5.23 3.73
CA PRO A 45 -3.07 4.47 2.86
C PRO A 45 -3.05 5.10 1.46
N ASN A 46 -1.86 5.29 0.90
CA ASN A 46 -1.66 5.83 -0.44
C ASN A 46 -1.14 4.73 -1.36
N SER A 47 -1.76 4.53 -2.52
CA SER A 47 -1.27 3.59 -3.54
C SER A 47 0.02 4.07 -4.20
N GLY A 48 0.26 5.38 -4.22
CA GLY A 48 1.55 5.97 -4.55
C GLY A 48 2.48 5.94 -3.34
N CYS A 49 3.79 5.90 -3.58
CA CYS A 49 4.78 6.08 -2.52
C CYS A 49 5.57 7.37 -2.65
N GLN A 50 6.06 7.84 -1.51
CA GLN A 50 6.94 8.99 -1.45
C GLN A 50 8.09 8.68 -0.50
N CYS A 51 9.21 8.19 -1.04
CA CYS A 51 10.40 7.89 -0.23
C CYS A 51 11.16 9.13 0.24
N ARG A 52 10.82 10.33 -0.29
CA ARG A 52 11.44 11.65 -0.02
C ARG A 52 12.93 11.78 -0.38
N GLU A 53 13.61 10.69 -0.71
CA GLU A 53 15.05 10.68 -0.98
C GLU A 53 15.46 10.61 -2.46
N CYS A 54 14.65 9.98 -3.31
CA CYS A 54 15.00 9.80 -4.72
C CYS A 54 14.86 11.11 -5.53
N LYS A 55 15.53 11.17 -6.70
CA LYS A 55 15.48 12.33 -7.60
C LYS A 55 14.06 12.73 -8.01
N PHE A 56 13.14 11.77 -8.11
CA PHE A 56 11.75 12.02 -8.48
C PHE A 56 10.98 12.68 -7.32
N CYS A 57 11.11 12.17 -6.09
CA CYS A 57 10.50 12.79 -4.92
C CYS A 57 11.05 14.20 -4.63
N LYS A 58 12.31 14.47 -5.00
CA LYS A 58 12.94 15.80 -4.85
C LYS A 58 12.59 16.76 -5.99
N SER A 59 11.93 16.29 -7.05
CA SER A 59 11.54 17.11 -8.20
C SER A 59 10.15 17.70 -7.99
N PRO A 60 9.95 19.02 -8.20
CA PRO A 60 8.62 19.63 -8.10
C PRO A 60 7.72 19.31 -9.30
N ARG A 61 8.21 18.57 -10.30
CA ARG A 61 7.51 18.30 -11.57
C ARG A 61 6.77 16.97 -11.61
N THR A 62 6.89 16.14 -10.57
CA THR A 62 6.35 14.78 -10.59
C THR A 62 6.02 14.30 -9.18
N ASN A 63 5.08 13.36 -9.10
CA ASN A 63 4.74 12.60 -7.91
C ASN A 63 5.29 11.16 -7.96
N LEU A 64 6.08 10.81 -8.98
CA LEU A 64 6.66 9.48 -9.12
C LEU A 64 7.72 9.22 -8.04
N CYS A 65 7.92 7.95 -7.73
CA CYS A 65 8.93 7.49 -6.80
C CYS A 65 9.63 6.24 -7.32
N GLU A 66 10.95 6.22 -7.18
CA GLU A 66 11.80 5.10 -7.59
C GLU A 66 11.52 3.82 -6.78
N ARG A 67 10.98 3.95 -5.55
CA ARG A 67 10.68 2.80 -4.69
C ARG A 67 9.28 2.21 -4.94
N SER A 68 8.57 2.65 -5.97
CA SER A 68 7.20 2.18 -6.24
C SER A 68 7.17 0.72 -6.67
N TRP A 69 6.21 -0.08 -6.15
CA TRP A 69 5.92 -1.43 -6.62
C TRP A 69 5.67 -1.51 -8.12
N VAL A 70 5.17 -0.43 -8.73
CA VAL A 70 4.89 -0.34 -10.17
C VAL A 70 6.14 -0.57 -11.03
N ASN A 71 7.33 -0.25 -10.49
CA ASN A 71 8.58 -0.35 -11.25
C ASN A 71 8.99 -1.80 -11.51
N ASP A 72 8.72 -2.71 -10.57
CA ASP A 72 9.25 -4.08 -10.59
C ASP A 72 8.17 -5.18 -10.51
N HIS A 73 6.92 -4.82 -10.21
CA HIS A 73 5.87 -5.79 -9.84
C HIS A 73 4.49 -5.46 -10.43
N ILE A 74 4.46 -4.85 -11.61
CA ILE A 74 3.20 -4.45 -12.26
C ILE A 74 2.33 -5.67 -12.61
N GLU A 75 2.93 -6.81 -12.93
CA GLU A 75 2.23 -8.06 -13.26
C GLU A 75 1.47 -8.67 -12.07
N TYR A 76 1.86 -8.33 -10.84
CA TYR A 76 1.20 -8.77 -9.62
C TYR A 76 0.20 -7.75 -9.09
N MET A 77 0.29 -6.49 -9.55
CA MET A 77 -0.39 -5.34 -8.94
C MET A 77 -0.16 -5.25 -7.40
N SER A 78 0.97 -5.77 -6.92
CA SER A 78 1.31 -5.94 -5.50
C SER A 78 2.81 -6.23 -5.35
N TYR A 79 3.38 -6.03 -4.16
CA TYR A 79 4.63 -6.71 -3.84
C TYR A 79 4.41 -8.22 -3.66
N PRO A 80 5.41 -9.07 -3.96
CA PRO A 80 5.30 -10.52 -3.78
C PRO A 80 5.37 -10.95 -2.30
N LYS A 81 5.91 -10.10 -1.41
CA LYS A 81 5.92 -10.32 0.04
C LYS A 81 4.65 -9.71 0.65
N THR A 82 3.96 -10.49 1.46
CA THR A 82 2.69 -10.12 2.11
C THR A 82 2.70 -10.43 3.61
N SER A 83 1.91 -9.68 4.38
CA SER A 83 1.59 -10.00 5.78
C SER A 83 0.35 -10.89 5.94
N PHE A 84 -0.39 -11.16 4.86
CA PHE A 84 -1.64 -11.92 4.93
C PHE A 84 -1.44 -13.40 4.65
N THR A 85 -2.16 -14.20 5.43
CA THR A 85 -2.37 -15.63 5.18
C THR A 85 -3.83 -15.98 5.38
N CYS A 86 -4.37 -16.88 4.55
CA CYS A 86 -5.68 -17.48 4.78
C CYS A 86 -5.61 -18.96 4.41
N ARG A 87 -6.16 -19.81 5.28
CA ARG A 87 -6.16 -21.28 5.10
C ARG A 87 -4.75 -21.82 4.79
N GLY A 88 -3.73 -21.29 5.48
CA GLY A 88 -2.33 -21.69 5.32
C GLY A 88 -1.66 -21.23 4.03
N LYS A 89 -2.30 -20.39 3.21
CA LYS A 89 -1.73 -19.86 1.94
C LYS A 89 -1.50 -18.35 2.05
N PRO A 90 -0.41 -17.81 1.47
CA PRO A 90 -0.20 -16.37 1.39
C PRO A 90 -1.26 -15.71 0.49
N ILE A 91 -1.68 -14.49 0.83
CA ILE A 91 -2.56 -13.66 0.00
C ILE A 91 -1.89 -12.32 -0.27
N LEU A 92 -1.86 -11.87 -1.53
CA LEU A 92 -1.27 -10.59 -1.93
C LEU A 92 -2.07 -9.38 -1.41
N GLN A 93 -1.45 -8.19 -1.44
CA GLN A 93 -2.08 -6.92 -1.07
C GLN A 93 -2.20 -6.04 -2.31
N PHE A 94 -3.39 -5.94 -2.89
CA PHE A 94 -3.62 -5.16 -4.09
C PHE A 94 -3.16 -3.71 -3.90
N THR A 95 -2.40 -3.19 -4.87
CA THR A 95 -1.75 -1.86 -4.84
C THR A 95 -0.88 -1.58 -3.61
N ASN A 96 -0.43 -2.64 -2.92
CA ASN A 96 0.29 -2.58 -1.65
C ASN A 96 -0.52 -1.93 -0.50
N THR A 97 -1.85 -1.96 -0.58
CA THR A 97 -2.75 -1.47 0.48
C THR A 97 -3.66 -2.61 0.95
N GLY A 98 -4.53 -3.13 0.08
CA GLY A 98 -5.43 -4.25 0.40
C GLY A 98 -6.49 -3.88 1.44
N THR A 99 -7.16 -2.74 1.24
CA THR A 99 -8.00 -2.10 2.27
C THR A 99 -9.34 -2.79 2.53
N LEU A 100 -9.70 -3.84 1.79
CA LEU A 100 -10.84 -4.70 2.12
C LEU A 100 -10.50 -5.73 3.21
N ALA A 101 -9.82 -5.28 4.26
CA ALA A 101 -9.47 -6.03 5.47
C ALA A 101 -9.58 -5.11 6.69
N GLU A 102 -9.91 -5.67 7.87
CA GLU A 102 -10.03 -4.90 9.12
C GLU A 102 -8.69 -4.28 9.56
N TYR A 103 -7.58 -4.98 9.27
CA TYR A 103 -6.22 -4.51 9.54
C TYR A 103 -5.35 -4.76 8.30
N ILE A 104 -4.46 -3.80 8.02
CA ILE A 104 -3.44 -3.92 6.98
C ILE A 104 -2.06 -3.63 7.56
N VAL A 105 -1.03 -4.24 6.98
CA VAL A 105 0.37 -3.86 7.24
C VAL A 105 0.90 -3.18 5.98
N ILE A 106 1.44 -1.97 6.13
CA ILE A 106 1.89 -1.14 5.02
C ILE A 106 3.16 -0.40 5.40
N ARG A 107 4.04 -0.13 4.43
CA ARG A 107 5.30 0.59 4.68
C ARG A 107 4.99 2.08 4.86
N GLN A 108 5.72 2.74 5.76
CA GLN A 108 5.53 4.17 6.06
C GLN A 108 5.57 5.10 4.83
N ILE A 109 6.29 4.74 3.77
CA ILE A 109 6.36 5.53 2.52
C ILE A 109 5.08 5.51 1.68
N TYR A 110 4.10 4.68 2.06
CA TYR A 110 2.78 4.52 1.43
C TYR A 110 1.64 4.94 2.37
N VAL A 111 1.93 5.71 3.43
CA VAL A 111 0.92 6.17 4.39
C VAL A 111 1.06 7.66 4.58
N VAL A 112 -0.07 8.35 4.70
CA VAL A 112 -0.11 9.78 4.97
C VAL A 112 -0.89 9.99 6.27
N LYS A 113 -0.31 10.77 7.19
CA LYS A 113 -1.01 11.25 8.38
C LYS A 113 -1.96 12.37 7.99
N ILE A 114 -3.17 12.34 8.55
CA ILE A 114 -4.18 13.39 8.36
C ILE A 114 -4.50 14.05 9.69
N ASP A 115 -5.21 15.18 9.63
CA ASP A 115 -5.61 15.93 10.81
C ASP A 115 -6.57 15.13 11.69
N ASP A 116 -6.51 15.38 13.01
CA ASP A 116 -7.32 14.67 13.99
C ASP A 116 -8.83 15.01 13.87
N ASP A 117 -9.18 16.11 13.22
CA ASP A 117 -10.55 16.59 12.97
C ASP A 117 -11.05 16.37 11.54
N ALA A 118 -10.25 15.73 10.68
CA ALA A 118 -10.68 15.24 9.36
C ALA A 118 -11.77 14.15 9.46
#